data_AF-A0A496ZBY0-F1
#
_entry.id   AF-A0A496ZBY0-F1
#
_cell.length_a   1.000
_cell.length_b   1.000
_cell.length_c   1.000
_cell.angle_alpha   90.00
_cell.angle_beta   90.00
_cell.angle_gamma   90.00
#
_symmetry.space_group_name_H-M   'P 1'
#
loop_
_entity.id
_entity.type
_entity.pdbx_description
1 polymer ?
#
loop_
_entity_poly.entity_id
_entity_poly.type
_entity_poly.pdbx_seq_one_letter_code
_entity_poly.pdbx_strand_id
1 'polypeptide(L)'
;MKNTDFAKQILDWNKTVLNSSLNLFEKFQEYGEKTAGSLVEQAPWGAEEGKKAMNQWSGNRKKGLKAFKESMTLGFKQAEGLCAVAKSAK
;
A
#
# COMPACT_ATOMS: atom_id res chain seq x y z
N MET A 1 -16.77 -4.73 -28.66
CA MET A 1 -15.60 -4.20 -27.92
C MET A 1 -14.40 -5.08 -28.21
N LYS A 2 -13.23 -4.52 -28.52
CA LYS A 2 -12.01 -5.31 -28.75
C LYS A 2 -11.53 -5.85 -27.38
N ASN A 3 -11.11 -7.11 -27.31
CA ASN A 3 -10.67 -7.78 -26.06
C ASN A 3 -9.64 -6.97 -25.26
N THR A 4 -8.78 -6.22 -25.94
CA THR A 4 -7.77 -5.33 -25.34
C THR A 4 -8.37 -4.14 -24.59
N ASP A 5 -9.52 -3.61 -25.02
CA ASP A 5 -10.18 -2.50 -24.33
C ASP A 5 -10.86 -2.98 -23.03
N PHE A 6 -11.42 -4.19 -23.03
CA PHE A 6 -11.98 -4.82 -21.83
C PHE A 6 -10.88 -5.19 -20.81
N ALA A 7 -9.74 -5.72 -21.27
CA ALA A 7 -8.58 -6.00 -20.42
C ALA A 7 -8.05 -4.72 -19.74
N LYS A 8 -7.99 -3.60 -20.48
CA LYS A 8 -7.60 -2.29 -19.93
C LYS A 8 -8.58 -1.83 -18.84
N GLN A 9 -9.89 -1.92 -19.09
CA GLN A 9 -10.90 -1.54 -18.09
C GLN A 9 -10.78 -2.34 -16.78
N ILE A 10 -10.55 -3.65 -16.87
CA ILE A 10 -10.34 -4.50 -15.69
C ILE A 10 -9.07 -4.07 -14.93
N LEU A 11 -7.98 -3.79 -15.65
CA LEU A 11 -6.73 -3.31 -15.06
C LEU A 11 -6.92 -1.99 -14.31
N ASP A 12 -7.58 -1.01 -14.94
CA ASP A 12 -7.85 0.30 -14.36
C ASP A 12 -8.74 0.18 -13.10
N TRP A 13 -9.75 -0.71 -13.13
CA TRP A 13 -10.59 -1.01 -11.97
C TRP A 13 -9.78 -1.62 -10.82
N ASN A 14 -8.97 -2.65 -11.08
CA ASN A 14 -8.13 -3.29 -10.07
C ASN A 14 -7.14 -2.30 -9.43
N LYS A 15 -6.54 -1.43 -10.24
CA LYS A 15 -5.64 -0.37 -9.77
C LYS A 15 -6.35 0.60 -8.83
N THR A 16 -7.58 0.99 -9.18
CA THR A 16 -8.41 1.88 -8.36
C THR A 16 -8.77 1.24 -7.02
N VAL A 17 -9.26 -0.01 -7.04
CA VAL A 17 -9.61 -0.75 -5.82
C VAL A 17 -8.39 -0.89 -4.92
N LEU A 18 -7.25 -1.32 -5.46
CA LEU A 18 -6.04 -1.51 -4.68
C LEU A 18 -5.57 -0.19 -4.04
N ASN A 19 -5.54 0.91 -4.79
CA ASN A 19 -5.14 2.21 -4.25
C ASN A 19 -6.06 2.66 -3.10
N SER A 20 -7.36 2.48 -3.27
CA SER A 20 -8.35 2.79 -2.23
C SER A 20 -8.13 1.93 -0.97
N SER A 21 -7.98 0.62 -1.15
CA SER A 21 -7.73 -0.31 -0.04
C SER A 21 -6.42 0.00 0.71
N LEU A 22 -5.34 0.32 -0.01
CA LEU A 22 -4.07 0.67 0.60
C LEU A 22 -4.13 1.99 1.37
N ASN A 23 -4.87 2.98 0.87
CA ASN A 23 -5.08 4.24 1.59
C ASN A 23 -5.92 4.03 2.86
N LEU A 24 -6.95 3.17 2.80
CA LEU A 24 -7.74 2.81 3.98
C LEU A 24 -6.86 2.10 5.03
N PHE A 25 -6.03 1.16 4.57
CA PHE A 25 -5.12 0.42 5.44
C PHE A 25 -4.11 1.34 6.12
N GLU A 26 -3.55 2.30 5.40
CA GLU A 26 -2.64 3.31 5.95
C GLU A 26 -3.29 4.11 7.08
N LYS A 27 -4.51 4.62 6.85
CA LYS A 27 -5.28 5.34 7.89
C LYS A 27 -5.58 4.47 9.11
N PHE A 28 -5.95 3.21 8.90
CA PHE A 28 -6.20 2.28 9.99
C PHE A 28 -4.93 2.02 10.81
N GLN A 29 -3.79 1.87 10.15
CA GLN A 29 -2.50 1.72 10.81
C GLN A 29 -2.11 2.97 11.60
N GLU A 30 -2.26 4.17 11.03
CA GLU A 30 -2.00 5.44 11.72
C GLU A 30 -2.84 5.57 12.99
N TYR A 31 -4.13 5.23 12.91
CA TYR A 31 -5.02 5.22 14.07
C TYR A 31 -4.55 4.22 15.13
N GLY A 32 -4.21 2.99 14.72
CA GLY A 32 -3.71 1.95 15.62
C GLY A 32 -2.37 2.33 16.28
N GLU A 33 -1.44 2.90 15.51
CA GLU A 33 -0.15 3.40 16.00
C GLU A 33 -0.35 4.52 17.03
N LYS A 34 -1.27 5.45 16.78
CA LYS A 34 -1.60 6.51 17.72
C LYS A 34 -2.15 5.96 19.03
N THR A 35 -3.13 5.06 18.97
CA THR A 35 -3.73 4.42 20.16
C THR A 35 -2.69 3.62 20.94
N ALA A 36 -1.89 2.81 20.25
CA ALA A 36 -0.81 2.04 20.88
C ALA A 36 0.25 2.96 21.50
N GLY A 37 0.60 4.07 20.86
CA GLY A 37 1.50 5.09 21.41
C GLY A 37 0.97 5.67 22.71
N SER A 38 -0.30 6.07 22.75
CA SER A 38 -0.93 6.58 23.98
C SER A 38 -0.97 5.54 25.12
N LEU A 39 -1.14 4.25 24.81
CA LEU A 39 -1.07 3.18 25.81
C LEU A 39 0.33 3.00 26.37
N VAL A 40 1.36 3.08 25.53
CA VAL A 40 2.77 2.98 25.96
C VAL A 40 3.17 4.17 26.83
N GLU A 41 2.69 5.38 26.51
CA GLU A 41 2.94 6.58 27.33
C GLU A 41 2.35 6.48 28.75
N GLN A 42 1.21 5.81 28.90
CA GLN A 42 0.54 5.63 30.18
C GLN A 42 1.05 4.42 30.98
N ALA A 43 1.87 3.57 30.36
CA ALA A 43 2.29 2.31 30.95
C ALA A 43 3.53 2.46 31.87
N PRO A 44 3.56 1.82 33.06
CA PRO A 44 4.71 1.90 33.99
C PRO A 44 6.04 1.38 33.41
N TRP A 45 5.99 0.54 32.37
CA TRP A 45 7.13 -0.07 31.69
C TRP A 45 7.64 0.74 30.48
N GLY A 46 7.08 1.91 30.22
CA GLY A 46 7.05 2.55 28.90
C GLY A 46 8.02 3.70 28.62
N ALA A 47 9.02 4.01 29.46
CA ALA A 47 9.75 5.27 29.26
C ALA A 47 10.65 5.30 28.01
N GLU A 48 11.36 4.20 27.68
CA GLU A 48 12.43 4.23 26.67
C GLU A 48 12.40 3.05 25.68
N GLU A 49 12.42 1.81 26.16
CA GLU A 49 12.45 0.63 25.29
C GLU A 49 11.14 0.41 24.52
N GLY A 50 9.99 0.60 25.17
CA GLY A 50 8.68 0.57 24.52
C GLY A 50 8.53 1.64 23.43
N LYS A 51 8.99 2.87 23.70
CA LYS A 51 9.00 3.96 22.71
C LYS A 51 9.92 3.66 21.53
N LYS A 52 11.11 3.13 21.80
CA LYS A 52 12.06 2.71 20.75
C LYS A 52 11.48 1.61 19.87
N ALA A 53 10.88 0.58 20.47
CA ALA A 53 10.23 -0.52 19.75
C ALA A 53 9.06 -0.01 18.88
N MET A 54 8.21 0.87 19.41
CA MET A 54 7.10 1.50 18.67
C MET A 54 7.59 2.34 17.47
N ASN A 55 8.62 3.16 17.67
CA ASN A 55 9.19 3.99 16.60
C ASN A 55 9.83 3.13 15.50
N GLN A 56 10.58 2.09 15.88
CA GLN A 56 11.17 1.16 14.93
C GLN A 56 10.10 0.38 14.17
N TRP A 57 9.06 -0.06 14.87
CA TRP A 57 7.93 -0.78 14.29
C TRP A 57 7.15 0.09 13.28
N SER A 58 6.80 1.33 13.64
CA SER A 58 6.16 2.31 12.72
C SER A 58 7.03 2.59 11.49
N GLY A 59 8.34 2.82 11.69
CA GLY A 59 9.28 3.06 10.60
C GLY A 59 9.38 1.89 9.62
N ASN A 60 9.49 0.66 10.14
CA ASN A 60 9.56 -0.55 9.30
C ASN A 60 8.25 -0.79 8.55
N ARG A 61 7.09 -0.58 9.18
CA ARG A 61 5.79 -0.70 8.50
C ARG A 61 5.63 0.30 7.36
N LYS A 62 5.94 1.58 7.59
CA LYS A 62 5.87 2.62 6.54
C LYS A 62 6.76 2.29 5.34
N LYS A 63 7.99 1.82 5.60
CA LYS A 63 8.89 1.34 4.53
C LYS A 63 8.31 0.14 3.77
N GLY A 64 7.75 -0.84 4.48
CA GLY A 64 7.11 -2.01 3.87
C GLY A 64 5.91 -1.64 3.00
N LEU A 65 5.02 -0.78 3.50
CA LEU A 65 3.86 -0.30 2.75
C LEU A 65 4.27 0.47 1.49
N LYS A 66 5.30 1.32 1.59
CA LYS A 66 5.85 2.04 0.44
C LYS A 66 6.41 1.08 -0.61
N ALA A 67 7.25 0.13 -0.21
CA ALA A 67 7.82 -0.86 -1.12
C ALA A 67 6.73 -1.71 -1.81
N PHE A 68 5.66 -2.05 -1.08
CA PHE A 68 4.51 -2.74 -1.65
C PHE A 68 3.77 -1.89 -2.70
N LYS A 69 3.47 -0.62 -2.39
CA LYS A 69 2.85 0.33 -3.34
C LYS A 69 3.68 0.49 -4.62
N GLU A 70 4.99 0.61 -4.48
CA GLU A 70 5.93 0.73 -5.61
C GLU A 70 5.93 -0.53 -6.48
N SER A 71 6.00 -1.72 -5.86
CA SER A 71 5.98 -3.02 -6.55
C SER A 71 4.69 -3.22 -7.33
N MET A 72 3.54 -2.91 -6.72
CA MET A 72 2.24 -3.00 -7.38
C MET A 72 2.13 -2.01 -8.54
N THR A 73 2.60 -0.78 -8.37
CA THR A 73 2.62 0.25 -9.44
C THR A 73 3.45 -0.20 -10.63
N LEU A 74 4.60 -0.82 -10.38
CA LEU A 74 5.45 -1.39 -11.43
C LEU A 74 4.71 -2.52 -12.18
N GLY A 75 4.04 -3.43 -11.45
CA GLY A 75 3.25 -4.50 -12.05
C GLY A 75 2.13 -3.99 -12.95
N PHE A 76 1.38 -2.96 -12.51
CA PHE A 76 0.36 -2.33 -13.35
C PHE A 76 0.94 -1.70 -14.61
N LYS A 77 2.07 -0.99 -14.51
CA LYS A 77 2.75 -0.42 -15.69
C LYS A 77 3.17 -1.50 -16.69
N GLN A 78 3.69 -2.62 -16.23
CA GLN A 78 4.06 -3.75 -17.10
C GLN A 78 2.84 -4.32 -17.82
N ALA A 79 1.74 -4.53 -17.10
CA ALA A 79 0.49 -5.05 -17.67
C ALA A 79 -0.13 -4.07 -18.69
N GLU A 80 -0.10 -2.77 -18.41
CA GLU A 80 -0.48 -1.71 -19.35
C GLU A 80 0.39 -1.74 -20.61
N GLY A 81 1.71 -1.92 -20.47
CA GLY A 81 2.65 -2.04 -21.58
C GLY A 81 2.37 -3.25 -22.47
N LEU A 82 2.07 -4.42 -21.89
CA LEU A 82 1.69 -5.62 -22.63
C LEU A 82 0.40 -5.42 -23.43
N CYS A 83 -0.60 -4.74 -22.85
CA CYS A 83 -1.84 -4.41 -23.54
C CYS A 83 -1.60 -3.45 -24.72
N ALA A 84 -0.67 -2.50 -24.59
CA ALA A 84 -0.31 -1.57 -25.65
C ALA A 84 0.39 -2.29 -26.82
N VAL A 85 1.37 -3.16 -26.52
CA VAL A 85 2.06 -3.99 -27.53
C VAL A 85 1.07 -4.90 -28.27
N ALA A 86 0.15 -5.54 -27.54
CA ALA A 86 -0.88 -6.39 -28.14
C ALA A 86 -1.86 -5.61 -29.05
N LYS A 87 -2.05 -4.31 -28.80
CA LYS A 87 -2.89 -3.43 -29.62
C LYS A 87 -2.17 -2.92 -30.87
N SER A 88 -0.84 -2.79 -30.85
CA SER A 88 -0.02 -2.37 -32.01
C SER A 88 0.40 -3.52 -32.91
N ALA A 89 0.40 -4.76 -32.41
CA ALA A 89 0.74 -5.97 -33.17
C ALA A 89 -0.43 -6.49 -34.04
N LYS A 90 -1.55 -5.76 -34.11
CA LYS A 90 -2.80 -6.16 -34.74
C LYS A 90 -3.36 -5.03 -35.58
#